data_AF-A0A367R6Y1-F1
#
_entry.id   AF-A0A367R6Y1-F1
#
_cell.length_a   1.000
_cell.length_b   1.000
_cell.length_c   1.000
_cell.angle_alpha   90.00
_cell.angle_beta   90.00
_cell.angle_gamma   90.00
#
_symmetry.space_group_name_H-M   'P 1'
#
loop_
_entity.id
_entity.type
_entity.pdbx_description
1 polymer ?
#
loop_
_entity_poly.entity_id
_entity_poly.type
_entity_poly.pdbx_seq_one_letter_code
_entity_poly.pdbx_strand_id
1 'polypeptide(L)'
;MTRAIRLEQIIAQKVLTLSKEQQQQVLDFIEFLQLKSLTVEFKHDDGRPMSALEAAGDLVGCVDSGPGDLSTNKEYLKRPLTE
;
A
#
# COMPACT_ATOMS: atom_id res chain seq x y z
N MET A 1 20.00 32.43 25.81
CA MET A 1 19.55 31.05 26.07
C MET A 1 18.79 30.56 24.85
N THR A 2 19.41 29.73 24.01
CA THR A 2 18.81 29.26 22.76
C THR A 2 17.83 28.14 23.09
N ARG A 3 16.53 28.40 22.99
CA ARG A 3 15.49 27.39 23.18
C ARG A 3 15.62 26.40 22.02
N ALA A 4 16.09 25.18 22.28
CA ALA A 4 16.07 24.11 21.30
C ALA A 4 14.62 23.90 20.86
N ILE A 5 14.28 24.34 19.66
CA ILE A 5 12.93 24.17 19.11
C ILE A 5 12.78 22.68 18.83
N ARG A 6 11.78 22.06 19.46
CA ARG A 6 11.53 20.63 19.23
C ARG A 6 10.93 20.43 17.83
N LEU A 7 11.28 19.32 17.19
CA LEU A 7 10.90 19.04 15.80
C LEU A 7 9.37 19.11 15.59
N GLU A 8 8.59 18.68 16.57
CA GLU A 8 7.12 18.71 16.54
C GLU A 8 6.58 20.14 16.43
N GLN A 9 7.25 21.11 17.08
CA GLN A 9 6.87 22.52 16.96
C GLN A 9 7.16 23.08 15.58
N ILE A 10 8.28 22.68 14.96
CA ILE A 10 8.63 23.09 13.60
C ILE A 10 7.61 22.53 12.61
N ILE A 11 7.25 21.26 12.76
CA ILE A 11 6.24 20.61 11.91
C ILE A 11 4.89 21.29 12.06
N ALA A 12 4.41 21.50 13.30
CA ALA A 12 3.14 22.17 13.56
C ALA A 12 3.09 23.58 12.94
N GLN A 13 4.16 24.37 13.08
CA GLN A 13 4.23 25.69 12.46
C GLN A 13 4.19 25.63 10.93
N LYS A 14 4.91 24.69 10.31
CA LYS A 14 4.92 24.55 8.84
C LYS A 14 3.55 24.13 8.32
N VAL A 15 2.88 23.17 8.96
CA VAL A 15 1.56 22.69 8.54
C VAL A 15 0.51 23.81 8.58
N LEU A 16 0.57 24.68 9.61
CA LEU A 16 -0.34 25.82 9.72
C LEU A 16 -0.19 26.86 8.59
N THR A 17 0.96 26.90 7.90
CA THR A 17 1.17 27.83 6.77
C THR A 17 0.66 27.31 5.42
N LEU A 18 0.21 26.06 5.36
CA LEU A 18 -0.24 25.41 4.13
C LEU A 18 -1.72 25.66 3.84
N SER A 19 -2.15 25.47 2.59
CA SER A 19 -3.58 25.46 2.24
C SER A 19 -4.31 24.28 2.88
N LYS A 20 -5.65 24.31 2.89
CA LYS A 20 -6.45 23.18 3.40
C LYS A 20 -6.21 21.89 2.63
N GLU A 21 -6.10 21.94 1.30
CA GLU A 21 -5.78 20.74 0.52
C GLU A 21 -4.40 20.18 0.88
N GLN A 22 -3.41 21.06 1.04
CA GLN A 22 -2.05 20.64 1.42
C GLN A 22 -1.98 20.10 2.84
N GLN A 23 -2.75 20.65 3.78
CA GLN A 23 -2.86 20.11 5.14
C GLN A 23 -3.45 18.69 5.13
N GLN A 24 -4.46 18.45 4.29
CA GLN A 24 -5.02 17.10 4.11
C GLN A 24 -3.97 16.14 3.55
N GLN A 25 -3.20 16.54 2.53
CA GLN A 25 -2.11 15.73 1.99
C GLN A 25 -1.05 15.37 3.04
N VAL A 26 -0.73 16.30 3.94
CA VAL A 26 0.19 16.04 5.06
C VAL A 26 -0.42 15.02 6.04
N LEU A 27 -1.71 15.13 6.35
CA LEU A 27 -2.41 14.16 7.19
C LEU A 27 -2.40 12.77 6.54
N ASP A 28 -2.78 12.67 5.27
CA ASP A 28 -2.77 11.42 4.50
C ASP A 28 -1.38 10.78 4.51
N PHE A 29 -0.32 11.60 4.38
CA PHE A 29 1.05 11.11 4.42
C PHE A 29 1.45 10.60 5.81
N ILE A 30 1.05 11.27 6.89
CA ILE A 30 1.30 10.81 8.26
C ILE A 30 0.59 9.48 8.52
N GLU A 31 -0.67 9.35 8.09
CA GLU A 31 -1.44 8.11 8.20
C GLU A 31 -0.77 6.98 7.40
N PHE A 32 -0.30 7.26 6.19
CA PHE A 32 0.49 6.32 5.40
C PHE A 32 1.76 5.86 6.13
N LEU A 33 2.50 6.78 6.77
CA LEU A 33 3.70 6.43 7.53
C LEU A 33 3.38 5.54 8.74
N GLN A 34 2.28 5.81 9.44
CA GLN A 34 1.82 4.98 10.56
C GLN A 34 1.42 3.59 10.07
N LEU A 35 0.68 3.48 8.96
CA LEU A 35 0.34 2.21 8.33
C LEU A 35 1.58 1.45 7.86
N LYS A 36 2.57 2.13 7.28
CA LYS A 36 3.85 1.52 6.91
C LYS A 36 4.63 1.04 8.14
N SER A 37 4.55 1.72 9.27
CA SER A 37 5.17 1.21 10.50
C SER A 37 4.50 -0.05 11.06
N LEU A 38 3.26 -0.34 10.64
CA LEU A 38 2.53 -1.57 10.92
C LEU A 38 2.85 -2.70 9.93
N THR A 39 3.89 -2.57 9.09
CA THR A 39 4.27 -3.64 8.15
C THR A 39 4.42 -4.94 8.92
N VAL A 40 3.52 -5.89 8.65
CA VAL A 40 3.61 -7.25 9.17
C VAL A 40 4.91 -7.82 8.63
N GLU A 41 5.88 -8.04 9.51
CA GLU A 41 7.05 -8.82 9.15
C GLU A 41 6.58 -10.26 8.95
N PHE A 42 6.40 -10.64 7.68
CA PHE A 42 6.17 -12.03 7.33
C PHE A 42 7.43 -12.80 7.72
N LYS A 43 7.29 -13.62 8.75
CA LYS A 43 8.34 -14.48 9.26
C LYS A 43 7.79 -15.88 9.39
N HIS A 44 8.66 -16.85 9.20
CA HIS A 44 8.38 -18.22 9.60
C HIS A 44 8.31 -18.31 11.14
N ASP A 45 7.73 -19.39 11.67
CA ASP A 45 7.65 -19.64 13.12
C ASP A 45 9.02 -19.65 13.82
N ASP A 46 10.09 -19.90 13.06
CA ASP A 46 11.49 -19.86 13.51
C ASP A 46 12.12 -18.45 13.47
N GLY A 47 11.36 -17.43 13.07
CA GLY A 47 11.78 -16.03 13.02
C GLY A 47 12.54 -15.63 11.76
N ARG A 48 12.79 -16.54 10.81
CA ARG A 48 13.43 -16.19 9.53
C ARG A 48 12.51 -15.28 8.68
N PRO A 49 13.06 -14.25 8.02
CA PRO A 49 12.28 -13.39 7.14
C PRO A 49 11.75 -14.20 5.95
N MET A 50 10.46 -14.06 5.69
CA MET A 50 9.76 -14.69 4.58
C MET A 50 9.75 -13.74 3.38
N SER A 51 10.00 -14.26 2.19
CA SER A 51 9.90 -13.47 0.97
C SER A 51 8.44 -13.16 0.63
N ALA A 52 8.21 -12.11 -0.16
CA ALA A 52 6.87 -11.77 -0.64
C ALA A 52 6.21 -12.92 -1.44
N LEU A 53 7.00 -13.71 -2.17
CA LEU A 53 6.51 -14.88 -2.91
C LEU A 53 6.00 -15.97 -1.97
N GLU A 54 6.76 -16.28 -0.92
CA GLU A 54 6.40 -17.28 0.09
C GLU A 54 5.16 -16.84 0.89
N ALA A 55 5.10 -15.56 1.27
CA ALA A 55 3.96 -14.99 1.99
C ALA A 55 2.67 -15.00 1.16
N ALA A 56 2.79 -14.90 -0.17
CA ALA A 56 1.68 -14.95 -1.10
C ALA A 56 1.39 -16.38 -1.60
N GLY A 57 1.96 -17.43 -0.98
CA GLY A 57 1.83 -18.82 -1.44
C GLY A 57 0.38 -19.26 -1.69
N ASP A 58 -0.54 -18.86 -0.82
CA ASP A 58 -1.98 -19.17 -0.92
C ASP A 58 -2.76 -18.21 -1.84
N LEU A 59 -2.08 -17.29 -2.52
CA LEU A 59 -2.64 -16.33 -3.48
C LEU A 59 -2.05 -16.51 -4.90
N VAL A 60 -0.82 -17.01 -4.98
CA VAL A 60 -0.11 -17.26 -6.25
C VAL A 60 -0.68 -18.51 -6.91
N GLY A 61 -1.30 -18.34 -8.08
CA GLY A 61 -1.90 -19.44 -8.86
C GLY A 61 -3.36 -19.73 -8.51
N CYS A 62 -3.96 -18.99 -7.58
CA CYS A 62 -5.34 -19.16 -7.09
C CYS A 62 -6.37 -18.50 -7.99
N VAL A 63 -6.22 -18.64 -9.31
CA VAL A 63 -7.32 -18.34 -10.23
C VAL A 63 -8.25 -19.55 -10.20
N ASP A 64 -9.05 -19.66 -9.13
CA ASP A 64 -10.03 -20.73 -8.95
C ASP A 64 -11.09 -20.76 -10.07
N SER A 65 -11.23 -19.64 -10.79
CA SER A 65 -12.14 -19.51 -11.92
C SER A 65 -11.59 -18.55 -12.97
N GLY A 66 -11.49 -19.03 -14.21
CA GLY A 66 -11.02 -18.28 -15.37
C GLY A 66 -10.12 -19.14 -16.25
N PRO A 67 -9.79 -18.69 -17.47
CA PRO A 67 -8.75 -19.35 -18.25
C PRO A 67 -7.43 -19.24 -17.47
N GLY A 68 -6.84 -20.37 -17.08
CA GLY A 68 -5.53 -20.39 -16.38
C GLY A 68 -4.39 -19.75 -17.18
N ASP A 69 -4.65 -19.50 -18.46
CA ASP A 69 -3.85 -18.63 -19.31
C ASP A 69 -4.38 -17.19 -19.29
N LEU A 70 -3.74 -16.29 -18.53
CA LEU A 70 -4.06 -14.86 -18.53
C LEU A 70 -3.66 -14.15 -19.85
N SER A 71 -2.98 -14.86 -20.76
CA SER A 71 -2.70 -14.40 -22.12
C SER A 71 -3.75 -14.86 -23.14
N THR A 72 -4.89 -15.40 -22.67
CA THR A 72 -5.92 -15.93 -23.56
C THR A 72 -6.33 -14.89 -24.60
N ASN A 73 -6.36 -15.35 -25.84
CA ASN A 73 -6.74 -14.64 -27.04
C ASN A 73 -7.94 -13.70 -26.79
N LYS A 74 -7.77 -12.39 -27.07
CA LYS A 74 -8.78 -11.34 -26.81
C LYS A 74 -10.14 -11.62 -27.47
N GLU A 75 -10.18 -12.52 -28.46
CA GLU A 75 -11.40 -12.97 -29.11
C GLU A 75 -12.43 -13.57 -28.13
N TYR A 76 -12.03 -14.23 -27.04
CA TYR A 76 -12.98 -14.79 -26.06
C TYR A 76 -13.73 -13.72 -25.23
N LEU A 77 -13.22 -12.49 -25.17
CA LEU A 77 -13.89 -11.36 -24.52
C LEU A 77 -14.92 -10.68 -25.41
N LYS A 78 -14.92 -11.00 -26.71
CA LYS A 78 -15.96 -10.56 -27.64
C LYS A 78 -17.19 -11.43 -27.42
N ARG A 79 -18.06 -11.04 -26.48
CA ARG A 79 -19.43 -11.54 -26.46
C ARG A 79 -20.07 -11.23 -27.82
N PRO A 80 -20.74 -12.17 -28.49
CA PRO A 80 -21.67 -11.80 -29.54
C PRO A 80 -22.76 -10.95 -28.90
N LEU A 81 -22.93 -9.73 -29.40
CA LEU A 81 -24.14 -8.95 -29.17
C LEU A 81 -25.23 -9.65 -29.98
N THR A 82 -25.94 -10.60 -29.38
CA THR A 82 -27.17 -11.13 -29.97
C THR A 82 -28.36 -10.39 -29.36
N GLU A 83 -29.21 -9.90 -30.25
CA GLU A 83 -30.49 -9.21 -30.04
C GLU A 83 -31.53 -10.06 -29.29
#